data_AF-A0A4Y7UIB5-F1
#
_entry.id   AF-A0A4Y7UIB5-F1
#
_cell.length_a   1.000
_cell.length_b   1.000
_cell.length_c   1.000
_cell.angle_alpha   90.00
_cell.angle_beta   90.00
_cell.angle_gamma   90.00
#
_symmetry.space_group_name_H-M   'P 1'
#
loop_
_entity.id
_entity.type
_entity.pdbx_description
1 polymer ?
#
loop_
_entity_poly.entity_id
_entity_poly.type
_entity_poly.pdbx_seq_one_letter_code
_entity_poly.pdbx_strand_id
1 'polypeptide(L)'
;MKTKLLLLLLLANFSVFAQTNLVPDGGFDNWTGNTPNSWTTTNSISQSTDAATGQYSAKLSLTAGLSPKIIAQVPLKSGITYTVKFKYKYLNSNYSGSHPIALKLYNDESGSSISSSAFASNNAWTEKETTFTPSSDLTFNLSFSTFSFDDEPFDVLIDDVKVYSDQVEEYTSIPDINFENKLIDLGIDSGVADGKVLTSSISELTFLDVSNSLITDLTGIEAFTSLTNLDCSKNKLKNIDLSQNVALTYLNIGRNELTNLDVTKNVLLTSLDFQRNSLTDIDLSENISLERLTAMLNQLTTLNVSKNTELDDFDCRGNKLTSLDIQNNTKLTSLNCGNNFLTSLNVSKNVLLLDFYCYTNQLTSLDVSQNILLQGFMCNDNKLTAIDVSKNPDIYMFDCLDNKLTSVDISKNPKITELACENNQLTYLNLKNGNNTKIELGFTNFRNNPNLTCIEVDDVAYSNAKWMNIKDAAAAYSATCTKLGLADSVFDQAVVYPNPTKGEVSIDNISIEKATVYNTSGQLVKTIQLDAANTNNTVSLAGLPKGIYYIYLINQDAASAKKIILE
;
A
#
# COMPACT_ATOMS: atom_id res chain seq x y z
N MET A 1 -46.25 24.04 2.71
CA MET A 1 -45.67 25.38 2.48
C MET A 1 -44.26 25.36 3.04
N LYS A 2 -43.26 25.25 2.16
CA LYS A 2 -42.28 26.32 1.84
C LYS A 2 -41.38 26.62 3.04
N THR A 3 -40.05 26.51 3.04
CA THR A 3 -39.01 26.55 2.01
C THR A 3 -37.70 26.46 2.82
N LYS A 4 -36.69 25.68 2.44
CA LYS A 4 -35.36 26.13 1.98
C LYS A 4 -34.52 24.87 1.75
N LEU A 5 -34.44 24.38 0.50
CA LEU A 5 -33.49 24.76 -0.56
C LEU A 5 -32.23 23.90 -0.51
N LEU A 6 -32.36 22.71 -1.11
CA LEU A 6 -31.45 22.10 -2.07
C LEU A 6 -30.05 22.76 -2.16
N LEU A 7 -29.05 22.14 -1.53
CA LEU A 7 -27.66 22.23 -1.96
C LEU A 7 -27.22 20.83 -2.41
N LEU A 8 -27.86 20.37 -3.48
CA LEU A 8 -27.27 19.37 -4.35
C LEU A 8 -26.06 20.09 -4.97
N LEU A 9 -24.85 19.82 -4.49
CA LEU A 9 -23.63 20.25 -5.17
C LEU A 9 -23.63 19.53 -6.52
N LEU A 10 -24.18 20.20 -7.51
CA LEU A 10 -23.81 20.00 -8.89
C LEU A 10 -22.32 20.34 -8.93
N LEU A 11 -21.46 19.31 -8.98
CA LEU A 11 -20.10 19.43 -9.51
C LEU A 11 -20.26 19.80 -11.00
N ALA A 12 -20.67 21.03 -11.25
CA ALA A 12 -20.40 21.66 -12.52
C ALA A 12 -18.91 21.95 -12.48
N ASN A 13 -18.12 21.10 -13.14
CA ASN A 13 -16.78 21.46 -13.59
C ASN A 13 -16.93 22.75 -14.39
N PHE A 14 -16.71 23.89 -13.74
CA PHE A 14 -16.43 25.14 -14.43
C PHE A 14 -15.01 25.00 -14.96
N SER A 15 -14.87 24.24 -16.04
CA SER A 15 -13.66 24.23 -16.83
C SER A 15 -13.53 25.62 -17.45
N VAL A 16 -12.64 26.44 -16.90
CA VAL A 16 -12.28 27.73 -17.50
C VAL A 16 -11.43 27.39 -18.72
N PHE A 17 -12.07 27.39 -19.88
CA PHE A 17 -11.44 27.05 -21.14
C PHE A 17 -10.61 28.23 -21.65
N ALA A 18 -9.28 28.14 -21.59
CA ALA A 18 -8.37 29.08 -22.24
C ALA A 18 -7.74 28.40 -23.45
N GLN A 19 -7.85 29.02 -24.64
CA GLN A 19 -7.16 28.57 -25.85
C GLN A 19 -5.79 29.27 -25.92
N THR A 20 -4.70 28.52 -25.89
CA THR A 20 -3.34 29.06 -26.00
C THR A 20 -2.99 29.30 -27.48
N ASN A 21 -2.57 30.53 -27.82
CA ASN A 21 -2.04 30.82 -29.16
C ASN A 21 -0.62 30.26 -29.29
N LEU A 22 -0.43 29.33 -30.23
CA LEU A 22 0.84 28.66 -30.51
C LEU A 22 1.81 29.51 -31.36
N VAL A 23 1.36 30.66 -31.88
CA VAL A 23 2.21 31.56 -32.68
C VAL A 23 2.88 32.58 -31.76
N PRO A 24 4.22 32.55 -31.61
CA PRO A 24 4.94 33.55 -30.84
C PRO A 24 4.87 34.92 -31.55
N ASP A 25 4.65 35.98 -30.77
CA ASP A 25 4.53 37.36 -31.26
C ASP A 25 3.58 37.52 -32.47
N GLY A 26 2.46 36.78 -32.49
CA GLY A 26 1.51 36.79 -33.60
C GLY A 26 0.81 38.13 -33.85
N GLY A 27 0.82 39.04 -32.88
CA GLY A 27 0.37 40.43 -33.03
C GLY A 27 1.46 41.39 -33.51
N PHE A 28 2.68 40.90 -33.77
CA PHE A 28 3.82 41.69 -34.26
C PHE A 28 4.10 42.97 -33.46
N ASP A 29 3.99 42.93 -32.13
CA ASP A 29 4.22 44.11 -31.29
C ASP A 29 5.70 44.27 -30.90
N ASN A 30 6.52 43.22 -31.07
CA ASN A 30 7.91 43.19 -30.63
C ASN A 30 8.87 43.03 -31.81
N TRP A 31 9.73 44.02 -32.06
CA TRP A 31 10.64 44.02 -33.22
C TRP A 31 12.09 44.26 -32.82
N THR A 32 13.00 43.62 -33.56
CA THR A 32 14.44 43.91 -33.54
C THR A 32 14.87 44.37 -34.93
N GLY A 33 15.01 45.70 -35.10
CA GLY A 33 15.21 46.29 -36.43
C GLY A 33 13.98 46.07 -37.32
N ASN A 34 14.17 45.54 -38.53
CA ASN A 34 13.09 45.25 -39.49
C ASN A 34 12.54 43.81 -39.38
N THR A 35 12.77 43.11 -38.26
CA THR A 35 12.34 41.71 -38.07
C THR A 35 11.52 41.58 -36.78
N PRO A 36 10.29 41.02 -36.85
CA PRO A 36 9.53 40.70 -35.64
C PRO A 36 10.22 39.60 -34.83
N ASN A 37 10.11 39.68 -33.51
CA ASN A 37 10.78 38.73 -32.63
C ASN A 37 10.18 37.32 -32.82
N SER A 38 11.03 36.30 -32.91
CA SER A 38 10.64 34.90 -33.19
C SER A 38 10.14 34.63 -34.63
N TRP A 39 10.24 35.62 -35.51
CA TRP A 39 9.98 35.46 -36.94
C TRP A 39 11.27 35.61 -37.75
N THR A 40 11.30 34.98 -38.92
CA THR A 40 12.34 35.21 -39.95
C THR A 40 11.72 35.92 -41.14
N THR A 41 12.47 36.85 -41.74
CA THR A 41 12.00 37.70 -42.85
C THR A 41 12.88 37.52 -44.08
N THR A 42 12.32 37.75 -45.26
CA THR A 42 13.04 37.77 -46.55
C THR A 42 12.46 38.87 -47.44
N ASN A 43 13.34 39.57 -48.17
CA ASN A 43 13.03 40.73 -49.00
C ASN A 43 12.39 41.88 -48.18
N SER A 44 11.43 42.60 -48.76
CA SER A 44 10.93 43.87 -48.21
C SER A 44 9.86 43.66 -47.14
N ILE A 45 10.32 43.45 -45.89
CA ILE A 45 9.50 43.45 -44.67
C ILE A 45 9.82 44.70 -43.84
N SER A 46 8.79 45.35 -43.31
CA SER A 46 8.94 46.51 -42.42
C SER A 46 7.82 46.58 -41.40
N GLN A 47 8.04 47.31 -40.31
CA GLN A 47 7.04 47.58 -39.28
C GLN A 47 6.06 48.68 -39.75
N SER A 48 4.79 48.55 -39.40
CA SER A 48 3.74 49.56 -39.63
C SER A 48 3.02 49.88 -38.32
N THR A 49 2.65 51.15 -38.12
CA THR A 49 1.82 51.60 -36.97
C THR A 49 0.32 51.48 -37.23
N ASP A 50 -0.09 51.13 -38.46
CA ASP A 50 -1.46 50.75 -38.78
C ASP A 50 -1.60 49.27 -38.44
N ALA A 51 -2.31 48.95 -37.36
CA ALA A 51 -2.43 47.61 -36.81
C ALA A 51 -3.90 47.24 -36.58
N ALA A 52 -4.23 45.96 -36.69
CA ALA A 52 -5.54 45.43 -36.36
C ALA A 52 -5.71 45.25 -34.85
N THR A 53 -4.62 44.91 -34.17
CA THR A 53 -4.51 44.76 -32.72
C THR A 53 -3.16 45.30 -32.25
N GLY A 54 -3.04 45.68 -30.98
CA GLY A 54 -1.75 46.16 -30.46
C GLY A 54 -1.30 47.49 -31.05
N GLN A 55 0.02 47.67 -31.16
CA GLN A 55 0.68 48.89 -31.64
C GLN A 55 1.21 48.77 -33.07
N TYR A 56 1.58 47.57 -33.52
CA TYR A 56 2.27 47.39 -34.79
C TYR A 56 1.73 46.23 -35.62
N SER A 57 1.99 46.24 -36.92
CA SER A 57 1.75 45.13 -37.84
C SER A 57 2.94 44.90 -38.78
N ALA A 58 2.99 43.73 -39.42
CA ALA A 58 4.01 43.43 -40.41
C ALA A 58 3.59 43.89 -41.81
N LYS A 59 4.33 44.83 -42.40
CA LYS A 59 4.15 45.27 -43.79
C LYS A 59 5.01 44.46 -44.74
N LEU A 60 4.35 43.77 -45.67
CA LEU A 60 4.94 43.01 -46.77
C LEU A 60 4.80 43.83 -48.05
N SER A 61 5.92 44.29 -48.60
CA SER A 61 5.97 45.11 -49.82
C SER A 61 6.50 44.33 -51.01
N LEU A 62 5.69 44.12 -52.05
CA LEU A 62 6.17 43.54 -53.30
C LEU A 62 6.82 44.64 -54.15
N THR A 63 8.13 44.51 -54.42
CA THR A 63 8.87 45.47 -55.25
C THR A 63 9.69 44.73 -56.29
N ALA A 64 9.55 45.11 -57.57
CA ALA A 64 10.33 44.56 -58.69
C ALA A 64 10.35 43.01 -58.75
N GLY A 65 9.21 42.36 -58.48
CA GLY A 65 9.07 40.90 -58.50
C GLY A 65 9.71 40.14 -57.32
N LEU A 66 10.32 40.83 -56.35
CA LEU A 66 10.88 40.18 -55.16
C LEU A 66 9.79 39.93 -54.11
N SER A 67 9.30 38.69 -54.04
CA SER A 67 8.25 38.25 -53.11
C SER A 67 8.70 38.40 -51.63
N PRO A 68 8.10 39.31 -50.84
CA PRO A 68 8.37 39.38 -49.40
C PRO A 68 7.81 38.14 -48.70
N LYS A 69 8.54 37.63 -47.72
CA LYS A 69 8.17 36.44 -46.95
C LYS A 69 8.49 36.63 -45.47
N ILE A 70 7.58 36.19 -44.61
CA ILE A 70 7.80 36.09 -43.17
C ILE A 70 7.39 34.70 -42.67
N ILE A 71 8.15 34.13 -41.72
CA ILE A 71 7.99 32.74 -41.24
C ILE A 71 8.15 32.64 -39.72
N ALA A 72 7.24 31.94 -39.05
CA ALA A 72 7.35 31.51 -37.67
C ALA A 72 7.36 29.97 -37.57
N GLN A 73 8.00 29.44 -36.54
CA GLN A 73 7.95 28.02 -36.20
C GLN A 73 6.78 27.77 -35.25
N VAL A 74 5.94 26.77 -35.56
CA VAL A 74 4.79 26.39 -34.73
C VAL A 74 4.81 24.88 -34.49
N PRO A 75 4.96 24.40 -33.24
CA PRO A 75 4.93 22.97 -32.92
C PRO A 75 3.49 22.44 -32.97
N LEU A 76 3.23 21.39 -33.76
CA LEU A 76 1.89 20.81 -33.93
C LEU A 76 1.92 19.27 -33.74
N LYS A 77 0.85 18.71 -33.17
CA LYS A 77 0.69 17.27 -32.94
C LYS A 77 -0.23 16.61 -33.97
N SER A 78 0.16 15.44 -34.46
CA SER A 78 -0.56 14.59 -35.39
C SER A 78 -1.99 14.32 -34.94
N GLY A 79 -2.94 14.39 -35.87
CA GLY A 79 -4.35 14.07 -35.61
C GLY A 79 -5.13 15.13 -34.84
N ILE A 80 -4.49 16.22 -34.37
CA ILE A 80 -5.20 17.37 -33.79
C ILE A 80 -5.54 18.38 -34.89
N THR A 81 -6.81 18.78 -34.98
CA THR A 81 -7.21 19.89 -35.86
C THR A 81 -6.94 21.23 -35.19
N TYR A 82 -6.11 22.04 -35.85
CA TYR A 82 -5.78 23.39 -35.45
C TYR A 82 -6.53 24.41 -36.29
N THR A 83 -7.05 25.45 -35.64
CA THR A 83 -7.57 26.66 -36.28
C THR A 83 -6.42 27.64 -36.46
N VAL A 84 -6.23 28.08 -37.71
CA VAL A 84 -5.24 29.08 -38.12
C VAL A 84 -5.97 30.34 -38.55
N LYS A 85 -5.61 31.45 -37.94
CA LYS A 85 -6.31 32.72 -38.07
C LYS A 85 -5.31 33.87 -38.25
N PHE A 86 -5.63 34.83 -39.10
CA PHE A 86 -4.85 36.05 -39.26
C PHE A 86 -5.70 37.18 -39.82
N LYS A 87 -5.28 38.42 -39.60
CA LYS A 87 -5.84 39.60 -40.25
C LYS A 87 -4.89 40.15 -41.28
N TYR A 88 -5.45 40.67 -42.36
CA TYR A 88 -4.67 41.33 -43.40
C TYR A 88 -5.36 42.61 -43.89
N LYS A 89 -4.59 43.55 -44.43
CA LYS A 89 -5.09 44.79 -45.03
C LYS A 89 -4.22 45.17 -46.22
N TYR A 90 -4.84 45.35 -47.39
CA TYR A 90 -4.15 45.92 -48.54
C TYR A 90 -4.00 47.43 -48.35
N LEU A 91 -2.84 48.00 -48.65
CA LEU A 91 -2.61 49.45 -48.62
C LEU A 91 -2.84 50.11 -49.98
N ASN A 92 -2.82 49.32 -51.05
CA ASN A 92 -3.10 49.76 -52.41
C ASN A 92 -4.48 49.25 -52.86
N SER A 93 -5.08 49.87 -53.89
CA SER A 93 -6.34 49.41 -54.49
C SER A 93 -6.23 48.10 -55.28
N ASN A 94 -5.11 47.38 -55.15
CA ASN A 94 -4.74 46.18 -55.90
C ASN A 94 -5.20 44.89 -55.18
N TYR A 95 -6.43 44.83 -54.69
CA TYR A 95 -6.97 43.69 -53.94
C TYR A 95 -7.57 42.56 -54.82
N SER A 96 -7.08 42.43 -56.06
CA SER A 96 -7.60 41.47 -57.04
C SER A 96 -6.98 40.06 -56.89
N GLY A 97 -7.52 39.08 -57.61
CA GLY A 97 -6.91 37.75 -57.72
C GLY A 97 -5.48 37.77 -58.31
N SER A 98 -5.08 38.87 -58.97
CA SER A 98 -3.72 39.07 -59.48
C SER A 98 -2.66 39.30 -58.40
N HIS A 99 -3.07 39.66 -57.17
CA HIS A 99 -2.16 40.08 -56.08
C HIS A 99 -2.31 39.23 -54.81
N PRO A 100 -2.00 37.93 -54.85
CA PRO A 100 -2.19 37.01 -53.72
C PRO A 100 -1.39 37.32 -52.45
N ILE A 101 -2.03 36.96 -51.32
CA ILE A 101 -1.37 36.63 -50.06
C ILE A 101 -1.41 35.11 -49.91
N ALA A 102 -0.24 34.48 -49.82
CA ALA A 102 -0.10 33.05 -49.58
C ALA A 102 0.28 32.76 -48.12
N LEU A 103 -0.59 32.02 -47.45
CA LEU A 103 -0.39 31.35 -46.18
C LEU A 103 -0.04 29.89 -46.44
N LYS A 104 1.09 29.44 -45.87
CA LYS A 104 1.52 28.04 -45.93
C LYS A 104 1.85 27.55 -44.52
N LEU A 105 1.39 26.35 -44.18
CA LEU A 105 1.97 25.56 -43.10
C LEU A 105 2.63 24.33 -43.71
N TYR A 106 3.94 24.19 -43.52
CA TYR A 106 4.70 23.08 -44.11
C TYR A 106 5.86 22.68 -43.20
N ASN A 107 6.26 21.42 -43.27
CA ASN A 107 7.59 20.99 -42.83
C ASN A 107 8.48 20.82 -44.08
N ASP A 108 9.80 20.81 -43.92
CA ASP A 108 10.73 20.76 -45.06
C ASP A 108 10.63 19.45 -45.89
N GLU A 109 9.79 18.51 -45.47
CA GLU A 109 9.50 17.22 -46.13
C GLU A 109 8.11 17.17 -46.81
N SER A 110 7.21 18.13 -46.57
CA SER A 110 5.88 18.18 -47.21
C SER A 110 5.32 19.61 -47.30
N GLY A 111 5.25 20.14 -48.52
CA GLY A 111 4.73 21.48 -48.80
C GLY A 111 3.22 21.50 -49.04
N SER A 112 2.40 21.57 -47.99
CA SER A 112 0.97 21.80 -48.15
C SER A 112 0.66 23.31 -48.13
N SER A 113 0.10 23.84 -49.23
CA SER A 113 -0.35 25.24 -49.28
C SER A 113 -1.79 25.34 -48.76
N ILE A 114 -2.06 26.23 -47.80
CA ILE A 114 -3.36 26.32 -47.11
C ILE A 114 -4.10 27.62 -47.43
N SER A 115 -3.54 28.53 -48.25
CA SER A 115 -4.34 29.59 -48.86
C SER A 115 -4.05 29.89 -50.32
N SER A 116 -5.13 30.29 -50.99
CA SER A 116 -5.17 30.96 -52.30
C SER A 116 -5.97 32.25 -52.16
N SER A 117 -5.58 33.30 -52.88
CA SER A 117 -6.23 34.61 -52.84
C SER A 117 -7.51 34.66 -53.68
N ALA A 118 -8.48 35.46 -53.21
CA ALA A 118 -9.39 36.32 -53.97
C ALA A 118 -10.57 36.78 -53.09
N PHE A 119 -10.38 37.69 -52.13
CA PHE A 119 -11.51 38.10 -51.26
C PHE A 119 -11.55 39.56 -50.76
N ALA A 120 -10.47 40.34 -50.81
CA ALA A 120 -10.56 41.72 -50.33
C ALA A 120 -11.41 42.56 -51.28
N SER A 121 -12.41 43.25 -50.75
CA SER A 121 -13.28 44.16 -51.49
C SER A 121 -12.92 45.64 -51.26
N ASN A 122 -12.05 45.91 -50.30
CA ASN A 122 -11.60 47.24 -49.91
C ASN A 122 -10.25 47.14 -49.15
N ASN A 123 -9.78 48.29 -48.67
CA ASN A 123 -8.55 48.43 -47.90
C ASN A 123 -8.81 48.36 -46.37
N ALA A 124 -9.86 47.69 -45.91
CA ALA A 124 -10.10 47.48 -44.49
C ALA A 124 -9.40 46.21 -44.00
N TRP A 125 -9.15 46.14 -42.69
CA TRP A 125 -8.68 44.92 -42.04
C TRP A 125 -9.71 43.80 -42.23
N THR A 126 -9.27 42.71 -42.86
CA THR A 126 -10.08 41.52 -43.12
C THR A 126 -9.47 40.35 -42.39
N GLU A 127 -10.31 39.57 -41.72
CA GLU A 127 -9.90 38.36 -41.01
C GLU A 127 -10.04 37.13 -41.92
N LYS A 128 -9.05 36.24 -41.88
CA LYS A 128 -9.09 34.95 -42.54
C LYS A 128 -8.84 33.84 -41.53
N GLU A 129 -9.66 32.81 -41.66
CA GLU A 129 -9.63 31.61 -40.82
C GLU A 129 -9.62 30.36 -41.70
N THR A 130 -8.85 29.36 -41.31
CA THR A 130 -8.76 28.04 -41.94
C THR A 130 -8.36 27.01 -40.89
N THR A 131 -8.50 25.73 -41.19
CA THR A 131 -8.05 24.65 -40.31
C THR A 131 -6.91 23.86 -40.94
N PHE A 132 -6.11 23.20 -40.08
CA PHE A 132 -5.03 22.32 -40.47
C PHE A 132 -4.89 21.16 -39.48
N THR A 133 -4.76 19.93 -40.00
CA THR A 133 -4.52 18.72 -39.20
C THR A 133 -3.21 18.10 -39.68
N PRO A 134 -2.12 18.15 -38.89
CA PRO A 134 -0.85 17.56 -39.29
C PRO A 134 -0.94 16.03 -39.25
N SER A 135 -0.13 15.37 -40.09
CA SER A 135 -0.03 13.91 -40.17
C SER A 135 1.07 13.31 -39.28
N SER A 136 1.82 14.14 -38.56
CA SER A 136 2.97 13.75 -37.73
C SER A 136 3.26 14.81 -36.67
N ASP A 137 3.79 14.39 -35.51
CA ASP A 137 4.22 15.28 -34.42
C ASP A 137 5.53 16.00 -34.80
N LEU A 138 5.44 17.21 -35.34
CA LEU A 138 6.58 17.98 -35.85
C LEU A 138 6.38 19.49 -35.69
N THR A 139 7.46 20.25 -35.82
CA THR A 139 7.40 21.71 -35.95
C THR A 139 7.14 22.09 -37.41
N PHE A 140 6.14 22.95 -37.64
CA PHE A 140 5.75 23.45 -38.96
C PHE A 140 6.18 24.91 -39.13
N ASN A 141 6.61 25.25 -40.34
CA ASN A 141 6.83 26.61 -40.81
C ASN A 141 5.48 27.25 -41.16
N LEU A 142 5.01 28.21 -40.34
CA LEU A 142 3.90 29.10 -40.66
C LEU A 142 4.44 30.29 -41.47
N SER A 143 4.11 30.35 -42.76
CA SER A 143 4.65 31.37 -43.66
C SER A 143 3.56 32.22 -44.32
N PHE A 144 3.78 33.54 -44.31
CA PHE A 144 3.06 34.51 -45.13
C PHE A 144 3.99 35.04 -46.21
N SER A 145 3.52 35.11 -47.45
CA SER A 145 4.23 35.71 -48.58
C SER A 145 3.27 36.38 -49.55
N THR A 146 3.75 37.37 -50.29
CA THR A 146 2.96 38.00 -51.37
C THR A 146 3.65 37.84 -52.72
N PHE A 147 2.86 37.71 -53.77
CA PHE A 147 3.35 37.68 -55.15
C PHE A 147 2.31 38.34 -56.07
N SER A 148 2.72 38.70 -57.29
CA SER A 148 1.82 39.26 -58.31
C SER A 148 1.86 38.43 -59.59
N PHE A 149 0.75 38.40 -60.32
CA PHE A 149 0.61 37.81 -61.65
C PHE A 149 0.68 38.84 -62.79
N ASP A 150 0.55 40.13 -62.48
CA ASP A 150 0.62 41.25 -63.44
C ASP A 150 1.85 42.14 -63.23
N ASP A 151 2.77 41.72 -62.36
CA ASP A 151 4.01 42.40 -61.98
C ASP A 151 3.83 43.79 -61.33
N GLU A 152 2.61 44.19 -60.98
CA GLU A 152 2.36 45.45 -60.29
C GLU A 152 2.76 45.38 -58.80
N PRO A 153 3.42 46.42 -58.26
CA PRO A 153 3.79 46.47 -56.85
C PRO A 153 2.57 46.72 -55.96
N PHE A 154 2.60 46.13 -54.76
CA PHE A 154 1.58 46.36 -53.74
C PHE A 154 2.10 46.06 -52.33
N ASP A 155 1.50 46.73 -51.36
CA ASP A 155 1.76 46.57 -49.94
C ASP A 155 0.56 45.91 -49.24
N VAL A 156 0.86 44.94 -48.37
CA VAL A 156 -0.10 44.28 -47.48
C VAL A 156 0.41 44.36 -46.06
N LEU A 157 -0.49 44.63 -45.11
CA LEU A 157 -0.25 44.46 -43.69
C LEU A 157 -0.80 43.10 -43.23
N ILE A 158 -0.06 42.40 -42.37
CA ILE A 158 -0.46 41.17 -41.69
C ILE A 158 -0.40 41.40 -40.18
N ASP A 159 -1.43 40.96 -39.46
CA ASP A 159 -1.56 41.13 -38.02
C ASP A 159 -2.46 40.04 -37.39
N ASP A 160 -2.52 39.98 -36.05
CA ASP A 160 -3.39 39.10 -35.25
C ASP A 160 -3.32 37.62 -35.65
N VAL A 161 -2.09 37.13 -35.89
CA VAL A 161 -1.83 35.76 -36.32
C VAL A 161 -1.95 34.81 -35.13
N LYS A 162 -2.83 33.81 -35.27
CA LYS A 162 -3.11 32.81 -34.25
C LYS A 162 -3.14 31.41 -34.83
N VAL A 163 -2.57 30.46 -34.10
CA VAL A 163 -2.74 29.02 -34.33
C VAL A 163 -3.12 28.40 -33.00
N TYR A 164 -4.27 27.76 -32.90
CA TYR A 164 -4.73 27.12 -31.66
C TYR A 164 -5.54 25.87 -32.00
N SER A 165 -5.50 24.84 -31.15
CA SER A 165 -6.35 23.66 -31.33
C SER A 165 -7.75 23.91 -30.78
N ASP A 166 -8.76 23.29 -31.39
CA ASP A 166 -10.11 23.23 -30.82
C ASP A 166 -10.20 22.22 -29.65
N GLN A 167 -9.14 21.41 -29.45
CA GLN A 167 -8.94 20.62 -28.23
C GLN A 167 -8.80 21.58 -27.06
N VAL A 168 -9.75 21.49 -26.14
CA VAL A 168 -9.76 22.32 -24.95
C VAL A 168 -8.90 21.64 -23.90
N GLU A 169 -7.88 22.33 -23.41
CA GLU A 169 -7.07 21.83 -22.30
C GLU A 169 -7.97 21.62 -21.07
N GLU A 170 -8.17 20.36 -20.71
CA GLU A 170 -8.92 19.99 -19.52
C GLU A 170 -7.98 20.01 -18.32
N TYR A 171 -8.41 20.68 -17.26
CA TYR A 171 -7.67 20.81 -16.01
C TYR A 171 -8.43 20.13 -14.88
N THR A 172 -7.69 19.41 -14.03
CA THR A 172 -8.16 18.84 -12.78
C THR A 172 -7.91 19.83 -11.65
N SER A 173 -8.90 20.05 -10.79
CA SER A 173 -8.75 20.92 -9.61
C SER A 173 -7.85 20.27 -8.57
N ILE A 174 -6.86 21.02 -8.08
CA ILE A 174 -5.91 20.64 -7.02
C ILE A 174 -5.93 21.74 -5.95
N PRO A 175 -6.95 21.78 -5.06
CA PRO A 175 -7.17 22.90 -4.15
C PRO A 175 -6.11 23.03 -3.04
N ASP A 176 -5.42 21.93 -2.69
CA ASP A 176 -4.35 21.96 -1.69
C ASP A 176 -3.05 22.45 -2.33
N ILE A 177 -2.62 23.64 -1.91
CA ILE A 177 -1.41 24.29 -2.42
C ILE A 177 -0.15 23.44 -2.21
N ASN A 178 -0.07 22.62 -1.16
CA ASN A 178 1.09 21.77 -0.94
C ASN A 178 1.07 20.56 -1.87
N PHE A 179 -0.12 20.04 -2.20
CA PHE A 179 -0.24 18.98 -3.21
C PHE A 179 0.19 19.50 -4.58
N GLU A 180 -0.31 20.67 -4.99
CA GLU A 180 0.06 21.28 -6.27
C GLU A 180 1.56 21.64 -6.33
N ASN A 181 2.10 22.29 -5.30
CA ASN A 181 3.54 22.56 -5.23
C ASN A 181 4.37 21.28 -5.32
N LYS A 182 3.90 20.18 -4.72
CA LYS A 182 4.58 18.89 -4.83
C LYS A 182 4.52 18.33 -6.26
N LEU A 183 3.41 18.51 -6.97
CA LEU A 183 3.31 18.14 -8.40
C LEU A 183 4.24 18.99 -9.28
N ILE A 184 4.37 20.28 -8.98
CA ILE A 184 5.31 21.20 -9.65
C ILE A 184 6.76 20.77 -9.39
N ASP A 185 7.12 20.47 -8.13
CA ASP A 185 8.46 19.99 -7.75
C ASP A 185 8.82 18.66 -8.42
N LEU A 186 7.83 17.82 -8.71
CA LEU A 186 7.98 16.56 -9.44
C LEU A 186 8.03 16.75 -10.98
N GLY A 187 7.79 17.97 -11.47
CA GLY A 187 7.71 18.28 -12.91
C GLY A 187 6.47 17.72 -13.60
N ILE A 188 5.44 17.34 -12.83
CA ILE A 188 4.13 16.87 -13.33
C ILE A 188 3.23 18.04 -13.69
N ASP A 189 3.39 19.14 -12.95
CA ASP A 189 2.74 20.41 -13.17
C ASP A 189 3.79 21.52 -13.38
N SER A 190 3.37 22.72 -13.80
CA SER A 190 4.29 23.80 -14.17
C SER A 190 3.76 25.18 -13.79
N GLY A 191 4.69 26.12 -13.60
CA GLY A 191 4.34 27.50 -13.29
C GLY A 191 4.22 27.74 -11.79
N VAL A 192 3.31 28.65 -11.43
CA VAL A 192 2.95 28.91 -10.03
C VAL A 192 1.71 28.10 -9.72
N ALA A 193 1.62 27.60 -8.49
CA ALA A 193 0.44 26.90 -8.02
C ALA A 193 -0.82 27.79 -8.16
N ASP A 194 -1.75 27.36 -9.01
CA ASP A 194 -2.96 28.08 -9.42
C ASP A 194 -4.27 27.29 -9.15
N GLY A 195 -4.16 26.19 -8.40
CA GLY A 195 -5.23 25.35 -7.91
C GLY A 195 -5.66 24.25 -8.88
N LYS A 196 -4.84 23.93 -9.89
CA LYS A 196 -5.20 22.97 -10.95
C LYS A 196 -3.98 22.38 -11.65
N VAL A 197 -4.16 21.23 -12.29
CA VAL A 197 -3.15 20.58 -13.12
C VAL A 197 -3.76 20.14 -14.45
N LEU A 198 -2.99 20.15 -15.53
CA LEU A 198 -3.44 19.67 -16.84
C LEU A 198 -3.79 18.16 -16.74
N THR A 199 -5.05 17.78 -16.96
CA THR A 199 -5.53 16.40 -16.76
C THR A 199 -4.74 15.39 -17.60
N SER A 200 -4.34 15.77 -18.81
CA SER A 200 -3.53 14.91 -19.67
C SER A 200 -2.12 14.62 -19.11
N SER A 201 -1.54 15.48 -18.26
CA SER A 201 -0.23 15.22 -17.65
C SER A 201 -0.28 14.20 -16.51
N ILE A 202 -1.45 13.98 -15.91
CA ILE A 202 -1.64 13.09 -14.76
C ILE A 202 -2.34 11.77 -15.09
N SER A 203 -3.15 11.73 -16.16
CA SER A 203 -4.03 10.59 -16.46
C SER A 203 -3.31 9.28 -16.79
N GLU A 204 -2.08 9.34 -17.30
CA GLU A 204 -1.26 8.18 -17.66
C GLU A 204 -0.19 7.84 -16.60
N LEU A 205 -0.10 8.61 -15.51
CA LEU A 205 0.89 8.35 -14.47
C LEU A 205 0.54 7.06 -13.69
N THR A 206 1.51 6.16 -13.61
CA THR A 206 1.39 4.90 -12.87
C THR A 206 1.99 4.95 -11.47
N PHE A 207 2.86 5.94 -11.21
CA PHE A 207 3.54 6.13 -9.93
C PHE A 207 3.44 7.59 -9.47
N LEU A 208 3.08 7.79 -8.20
CA LEU A 208 3.08 9.10 -7.57
C LEU A 208 3.56 8.99 -6.12
N ASP A 209 4.59 9.77 -5.77
CA ASP A 209 5.08 9.95 -4.40
C ASP A 209 4.95 11.41 -3.98
N VAL A 210 3.95 11.66 -3.14
CA VAL A 210 3.67 12.96 -2.50
C VAL A 210 3.89 12.92 -1.00
N SER A 211 4.72 11.97 -0.54
CA SER A 211 4.99 11.80 0.88
C SER A 211 5.71 13.00 1.50
N ASN A 212 5.54 13.19 2.81
CA ASN A 212 6.23 14.21 3.60
C ASN A 212 6.12 15.64 3.02
N SER A 213 4.92 16.02 2.58
CA SER A 213 4.70 17.28 1.85
C SER A 213 3.71 18.21 2.56
N LEU A 214 3.33 17.92 3.81
CA LEU A 214 2.37 18.70 4.61
C LEU A 214 0.98 18.84 3.95
N ILE A 215 0.62 17.91 3.06
CA ILE A 215 -0.65 17.89 2.33
C ILE A 215 -1.79 17.60 3.30
N THR A 216 -2.87 18.37 3.21
CA THR A 216 -4.07 18.21 4.05
C THR A 216 -5.26 17.66 3.27
N ASP A 217 -5.27 17.85 1.96
CA ASP A 217 -6.33 17.43 1.05
C ASP A 217 -5.72 16.93 -0.26
N LEU A 218 -6.14 15.73 -0.70
CA LEU A 218 -5.69 15.12 -1.96
C LEU A 218 -6.76 15.19 -3.07
N THR A 219 -7.79 16.03 -2.92
CA THR A 219 -8.77 16.29 -3.97
C THR A 219 -8.07 16.53 -5.33
N GLY A 220 -8.53 15.81 -6.35
CA GLY A 220 -7.94 15.74 -7.69
C GLY A 220 -7.15 14.46 -7.94
N ILE A 221 -6.80 13.68 -6.90
CA ILE A 221 -6.17 12.36 -7.03
C ILE A 221 -7.02 11.38 -7.85
N GLU A 222 -8.34 11.59 -7.89
CA GLU A 222 -9.31 10.78 -8.63
C GLU A 222 -9.06 10.81 -10.15
N ALA A 223 -8.42 11.88 -10.67
CA ALA A 223 -8.07 12.01 -12.08
C ALA A 223 -6.80 11.22 -12.47
N PHE A 224 -6.02 10.75 -11.50
CA PHE A 224 -4.84 9.91 -11.71
C PHE A 224 -5.25 8.44 -11.89
N THR A 225 -6.06 8.20 -12.93
CA THR A 225 -6.79 6.93 -13.16
C THR A 225 -5.89 5.74 -13.47
N SER A 226 -4.66 5.97 -13.95
CA SER A 226 -3.68 4.92 -14.26
C SER A 226 -2.76 4.56 -13.09
N LEU A 227 -2.91 5.19 -11.90
CA LEU A 227 -2.02 4.93 -10.77
C LEU A 227 -2.08 3.49 -10.30
N THR A 228 -0.91 2.84 -10.33
CA THR A 228 -0.68 1.51 -9.72
C THR A 228 0.03 1.63 -8.37
N ASN A 229 0.75 2.73 -8.14
CA ASN A 229 1.55 2.96 -6.94
C ASN A 229 1.36 4.39 -6.44
N LEU A 230 0.82 4.53 -5.22
CA LEU A 230 0.66 5.81 -4.54
C LEU A 230 1.33 5.79 -3.16
N ASP A 231 2.28 6.70 -2.93
CA ASP A 231 2.77 7.04 -1.59
C ASP A 231 2.35 8.47 -1.23
N CYS A 232 1.44 8.58 -0.28
CA CYS A 232 0.99 9.84 0.31
C CYS A 232 1.24 9.88 1.83
N SER A 233 2.22 9.11 2.30
CA SER A 233 2.55 8.98 3.72
C SER A 233 3.17 10.24 4.32
N LYS A 234 3.15 10.37 5.66
CA LYS A 234 3.73 11.52 6.40
C LYS A 234 3.12 12.87 6.00
N ASN A 235 1.81 12.90 5.77
CA ASN A 235 1.05 14.11 5.50
C ASN A 235 0.05 14.38 6.65
N LYS A 236 -0.98 15.18 6.41
CA LYS A 236 -2.01 15.56 7.37
C LYS A 236 -3.42 15.26 6.85
N LEU A 237 -3.55 14.21 6.04
CA LEU A 237 -4.81 13.83 5.41
C LEU A 237 -5.79 13.34 6.46
N LYS A 238 -7.02 13.87 6.42
CA LYS A 238 -8.13 13.43 7.28
C LYS A 238 -9.12 12.53 6.59
N ASN A 239 -9.15 12.60 5.26
CA ASN A 239 -9.92 11.77 4.36
C ASN A 239 -9.17 11.70 3.02
N ILE A 240 -9.55 10.74 2.20
CA ILE A 240 -9.09 10.58 0.82
C ILE A 240 -10.18 9.81 0.06
N ASP A 241 -10.44 10.18 -1.19
CA ASP A 241 -11.27 9.38 -2.10
C ASP A 241 -10.35 8.69 -3.12
N LEU A 242 -10.35 7.36 -3.09
CA LEU A 242 -9.57 6.51 -4.01
C LEU A 242 -10.48 5.70 -4.95
N SER A 243 -11.77 6.04 -5.03
CA SER A 243 -12.77 5.26 -5.75
C SER A 243 -12.53 5.17 -7.26
N GLN A 244 -11.80 6.13 -7.83
CA GLN A 244 -11.41 6.15 -9.25
C GLN A 244 -10.02 5.56 -9.51
N ASN A 245 -9.18 5.40 -8.48
CA ASN A 245 -7.82 4.84 -8.60
C ASN A 245 -7.85 3.30 -8.55
N VAL A 246 -8.71 2.69 -9.38
CA VAL A 246 -8.99 1.25 -9.37
C VAL A 246 -7.81 0.37 -9.78
N ALA A 247 -6.79 0.97 -10.42
CA ALA A 247 -5.57 0.30 -10.84
C ALA A 247 -4.53 0.13 -9.71
N LEU A 248 -4.77 0.69 -8.52
CA LEU A 248 -3.81 0.64 -7.40
C LEU A 248 -3.50 -0.79 -6.98
N THR A 249 -2.20 -1.09 -6.95
CA THR A 249 -1.62 -2.34 -6.42
C THR A 249 -0.83 -2.10 -5.13
N TYR A 250 -0.29 -0.90 -4.98
CA TYR A 250 0.44 -0.44 -3.79
C TYR A 250 -0.12 0.89 -3.32
N LEU A 251 -0.51 0.93 -2.04
CA LEU A 251 -0.92 2.16 -1.37
C LEU A 251 -0.18 2.30 -0.03
N ASN A 252 0.57 3.39 0.10
CA ASN A 252 1.11 3.84 1.38
C ASN A 252 0.49 5.18 1.76
N ILE A 253 -0.35 5.15 2.80
CA ILE A 253 -1.03 6.30 3.40
C ILE A 253 -0.70 6.45 4.89
N GLY A 254 0.39 5.81 5.33
CA GLY A 254 0.82 5.84 6.72
C GLY A 254 1.17 7.23 7.24
N ARG A 255 1.08 7.44 8.55
CA ARG A 255 1.41 8.70 9.25
C ARG A 255 0.60 9.89 8.69
N ASN A 256 -0.73 9.74 8.72
CA ASN A 256 -1.71 10.78 8.41
C ASN A 256 -2.67 10.94 9.61
N GLU A 257 -3.79 11.64 9.42
CA GLU A 257 -4.82 11.90 10.43
C GLU A 257 -6.17 11.24 10.08
N LEU A 258 -6.15 10.14 9.31
CA LEU A 258 -7.36 9.46 8.85
C LEU A 258 -8.13 8.84 10.03
N THR A 259 -9.46 8.94 9.97
CA THR A 259 -10.37 8.22 10.89
C THR A 259 -11.15 7.11 10.19
N ASN A 260 -11.18 7.13 8.86
CA ASN A 260 -11.75 6.13 7.98
C ASN A 260 -10.89 6.00 6.71
N LEU A 261 -11.06 4.87 6.02
CA LEU A 261 -10.45 4.60 4.72
C LEU A 261 -11.35 3.61 3.98
N ASP A 262 -11.77 3.96 2.76
CA ASP A 262 -12.47 3.04 1.86
C ASP A 262 -11.51 2.60 0.75
N VAL A 263 -11.24 1.29 0.69
CA VAL A 263 -10.41 0.64 -0.33
C VAL A 263 -11.19 -0.42 -1.11
N THR A 264 -12.51 -0.45 -1.00
CA THR A 264 -13.38 -1.47 -1.60
C THR A 264 -13.37 -1.44 -3.13
N LYS A 265 -12.94 -0.33 -3.74
CA LYS A 265 -12.76 -0.20 -5.20
C LYS A 265 -11.36 -0.55 -5.67
N ASN A 266 -10.38 -0.60 -4.78
CA ASN A 266 -8.98 -0.87 -5.10
C ASN A 266 -8.70 -2.38 -4.99
N VAL A 267 -9.46 -3.17 -5.75
CA VAL A 267 -9.49 -4.65 -5.68
C VAL A 267 -8.18 -5.32 -6.09
N LEU A 268 -7.29 -4.57 -6.74
CA LEU A 268 -5.97 -5.02 -7.19
C LEU A 268 -4.86 -4.79 -6.16
N LEU A 269 -5.17 -4.24 -4.98
CA LEU A 269 -4.17 -4.02 -3.92
C LEU A 269 -3.51 -5.33 -3.49
N THR A 270 -2.18 -5.36 -3.59
CA THR A 270 -1.31 -6.42 -3.04
C THR A 270 -0.56 -5.94 -1.80
N SER A 271 -0.36 -4.63 -1.64
CA SER A 271 0.31 -4.02 -0.50
C SER A 271 -0.43 -2.78 -0.02
N LEU A 272 -0.81 -2.78 1.26
CA LEU A 272 -1.52 -1.68 1.90
C LEU A 272 -0.87 -1.30 3.24
N ASP A 273 -0.37 -0.07 3.34
CA ASP A 273 0.14 0.52 4.57
C ASP A 273 -0.69 1.75 4.96
N PHE A 274 -1.40 1.66 6.08
CA PHE A 274 -2.13 2.78 6.71
C PHE A 274 -1.70 3.00 8.16
N GLN A 275 -0.45 2.65 8.50
CA GLN A 275 0.08 2.77 9.85
C GLN A 275 -0.07 4.18 10.43
N ARG A 276 -0.13 4.32 11.75
CA ARG A 276 -0.09 5.63 12.44
C ARG A 276 -1.14 6.60 11.93
N ASN A 277 -2.38 6.12 11.84
CA ASN A 277 -3.59 6.92 11.63
C ASN A 277 -4.49 6.78 12.88
N SER A 278 -5.78 7.09 12.77
CA SER A 278 -6.77 6.96 13.85
C SER A 278 -7.98 6.12 13.44
N LEU A 279 -7.78 5.13 12.56
CA LEU A 279 -8.86 4.24 12.11
C LEU A 279 -9.40 3.40 13.28
N THR A 280 -10.71 3.23 13.33
CA THR A 280 -11.40 2.37 14.31
C THR A 280 -11.93 1.08 13.70
N ASP A 281 -12.11 1.06 12.39
CA ASP A 281 -12.52 -0.08 11.58
C ASP A 281 -11.99 0.08 10.14
N ILE A 282 -11.96 -1.02 9.38
CA ILE A 282 -11.62 -1.03 7.95
C ILE A 282 -12.25 -2.25 7.27
N ASP A 283 -12.82 -2.05 6.09
CA ASP A 283 -13.31 -3.15 5.25
C ASP A 283 -12.25 -3.53 4.22
N LEU A 284 -11.73 -4.76 4.34
CA LEU A 284 -10.74 -5.37 3.45
C LEU A 284 -11.31 -6.54 2.63
N SER A 285 -12.64 -6.69 2.61
CA SER A 285 -13.30 -7.87 2.05
C SER A 285 -13.14 -8.03 0.53
N GLU A 286 -12.95 -6.93 -0.19
CA GLU A 286 -12.74 -6.90 -1.65
C GLU A 286 -11.26 -6.94 -2.05
N ASN A 287 -10.32 -6.73 -1.12
CA ASN A 287 -8.88 -6.70 -1.39
C ASN A 287 -8.27 -8.11 -1.29
N ILE A 288 -8.85 -9.05 -2.04
CA ILE A 288 -8.54 -10.49 -1.95
C ILE A 288 -7.10 -10.84 -2.34
N SER A 289 -6.42 -9.96 -3.07
CA SER A 289 -5.04 -10.12 -3.53
C SER A 289 -3.99 -9.56 -2.57
N LEU A 290 -4.39 -9.09 -1.38
CA LEU A 290 -3.45 -8.54 -0.40
C LEU A 290 -2.44 -9.60 0.08
N GLU A 291 -1.17 -9.29 -0.13
CA GLU A 291 0.00 -10.06 0.34
C GLU A 291 0.60 -9.41 1.59
N ARG A 292 0.66 -8.07 1.61
CA ARG A 292 1.28 -7.30 2.71
C ARG A 292 0.30 -6.28 3.30
N LEU A 293 0.13 -6.32 4.62
CA LEU A 293 -0.77 -5.44 5.35
C LEU A 293 -0.09 -4.83 6.57
N THR A 294 0.06 -3.50 6.56
CA THR A 294 0.59 -2.73 7.70
C THR A 294 -0.49 -1.81 8.26
N ALA A 295 -1.05 -2.21 9.39
CA ALA A 295 -2.15 -1.55 10.10
C ALA A 295 -1.73 -0.97 11.47
N MET A 296 -0.42 -0.97 11.76
CA MET A 296 0.09 -0.66 13.11
C MET A 296 -0.28 0.74 13.60
N LEU A 297 -0.40 0.90 14.92
CA LEU A 297 -0.64 2.18 15.59
C LEU A 297 -1.90 2.89 15.07
N ASN A 298 -3.02 2.18 15.07
CA ASN A 298 -4.37 2.71 14.83
C ASN A 298 -5.23 2.51 16.10
N GLN A 299 -6.56 2.58 15.97
CA GLN A 299 -7.50 2.36 17.07
C GLN A 299 -8.47 1.20 16.78
N LEU A 300 -8.06 0.24 15.93
CA LEU A 300 -8.89 -0.89 15.51
C LEU A 300 -9.28 -1.75 16.71
N THR A 301 -10.57 -2.02 16.88
CA THR A 301 -11.09 -2.94 17.91
C THR A 301 -11.33 -4.34 17.35
N THR A 302 -11.57 -4.41 16.04
CA THR A 302 -11.70 -5.63 15.23
C THR A 302 -10.92 -5.44 13.94
N LEU A 303 -10.47 -6.55 13.34
CA LEU A 303 -9.85 -6.56 12.02
C LEU A 303 -10.12 -7.91 11.36
N ASN A 304 -10.93 -7.90 10.31
CA ASN A 304 -11.30 -9.12 9.59
C ASN A 304 -10.41 -9.29 8.35
N VAL A 305 -9.53 -10.29 8.38
CA VAL A 305 -8.62 -10.63 7.27
C VAL A 305 -8.96 -11.98 6.62
N SER A 306 -10.16 -12.51 6.87
CA SER A 306 -10.55 -13.86 6.44
C SER A 306 -10.62 -14.05 4.93
N LYS A 307 -10.69 -12.96 4.15
CA LYS A 307 -10.72 -12.95 2.68
C LYS A 307 -9.35 -12.71 2.04
N ASN A 308 -8.39 -12.21 2.81
CA ASN A 308 -7.05 -11.86 2.33
C ASN A 308 -6.14 -13.10 2.44
N THR A 309 -6.52 -14.19 1.76
CA THR A 309 -5.85 -15.50 1.89
C THR A 309 -4.42 -15.52 1.36
N GLU A 310 -4.05 -14.49 0.61
CA GLU A 310 -2.72 -14.28 0.05
C GLU A 310 -1.73 -13.63 1.04
N LEU A 311 -2.19 -13.16 2.21
CA LEU A 311 -1.32 -12.49 3.19
C LEU A 311 -0.12 -13.35 3.60
N ASP A 312 1.08 -12.80 3.43
CA ASP A 312 2.36 -13.39 3.85
C ASP A 312 3.08 -12.55 4.94
N ASP A 313 2.83 -11.24 5.01
CA ASP A 313 3.38 -10.30 6.00
C ASP A 313 2.27 -9.41 6.57
N PHE A 314 2.06 -9.50 7.89
CA PHE A 314 0.97 -8.82 8.57
C PHE A 314 1.41 -8.17 9.89
N ASP A 315 1.39 -6.84 9.92
CA ASP A 315 1.63 -6.04 11.12
C ASP A 315 0.37 -5.26 11.54
N CYS A 316 -0.27 -5.69 12.63
CA CYS A 316 -1.40 -5.01 13.26
C CYS A 316 -1.08 -4.51 14.68
N ARG A 317 0.20 -4.32 15.02
CA ARG A 317 0.61 -3.98 16.38
C ARG A 317 0.10 -2.61 16.85
N GLY A 318 -0.12 -2.44 18.15
CA GLY A 318 -0.50 -1.14 18.70
C GLY A 318 -1.92 -0.71 18.31
N ASN A 319 -2.85 -1.66 18.34
CA ASN A 319 -4.28 -1.42 18.14
C ASN A 319 -5.03 -1.75 19.44
N LYS A 320 -6.36 -1.92 19.36
CA LYS A 320 -7.22 -2.28 20.50
C LYS A 320 -7.89 -3.65 20.26
N LEU A 321 -7.23 -4.55 19.52
CA LEU A 321 -7.79 -5.85 19.15
C LEU A 321 -7.94 -6.74 20.39
N THR A 322 -9.12 -7.33 20.56
CA THR A 322 -9.41 -8.29 21.64
C THR A 322 -9.40 -9.75 21.15
N SER A 323 -9.52 -9.93 19.84
CA SER A 323 -9.42 -11.21 19.13
C SER A 323 -8.80 -10.96 17.76
N LEU A 324 -8.19 -12.00 17.20
CA LEU A 324 -7.62 -12.00 15.86
C LEU A 324 -7.78 -13.40 15.27
N ASP A 325 -8.52 -13.50 14.16
CA ASP A 325 -8.68 -14.74 13.40
C ASP A 325 -7.83 -14.67 12.12
N ILE A 326 -6.88 -15.60 12.03
CA ILE A 326 -5.92 -15.72 10.94
C ILE A 326 -5.88 -17.15 10.37
N GLN A 327 -6.91 -17.96 10.63
CA GLN A 327 -6.93 -19.37 10.23
C GLN A 327 -6.95 -19.57 8.70
N ASN A 328 -7.41 -18.57 7.95
CA ASN A 328 -7.43 -18.58 6.49
C ASN A 328 -6.14 -18.02 5.85
N ASN A 329 -5.28 -17.35 6.61
CA ASN A 329 -4.07 -16.71 6.11
C ASN A 329 -2.89 -17.69 6.20
N THR A 330 -3.02 -18.83 5.50
CA THR A 330 -2.08 -19.96 5.60
C THR A 330 -0.71 -19.67 4.98
N LYS A 331 -0.58 -18.56 4.25
CA LYS A 331 0.67 -18.09 3.65
C LYS A 331 1.52 -17.20 4.56
N LEU A 332 1.01 -16.82 5.75
CA LEU A 332 1.74 -15.98 6.69
C LEU A 332 3.12 -16.56 7.03
N THR A 333 4.14 -15.75 6.77
CA THR A 333 5.54 -15.96 7.14
C THR A 333 5.97 -15.02 8.26
N SER A 334 5.37 -13.82 8.32
CA SER A 334 5.61 -12.80 9.33
C SER A 334 4.28 -12.33 9.94
N LEU A 335 4.19 -12.36 11.27
CA LEU A 335 3.04 -11.84 12.01
C LEU A 335 3.51 -10.99 13.20
N ASN A 336 3.13 -9.71 13.20
CA ASN A 336 3.23 -8.84 14.36
C ASN A 336 1.85 -8.39 14.83
N CYS A 337 1.40 -8.95 15.95
CA CYS A 337 0.14 -8.59 16.61
C CYS A 337 0.38 -8.03 18.02
N GLY A 338 1.59 -7.57 18.32
CA GLY A 338 1.96 -7.07 19.63
C GLY A 338 1.22 -5.79 20.04
N ASN A 339 1.29 -5.41 21.32
CA ASN A 339 0.61 -4.23 21.87
C ASN A 339 -0.89 -4.20 21.52
N ASN A 340 -1.62 -5.26 21.86
CA ASN A 340 -3.06 -5.36 21.71
C ASN A 340 -3.68 -5.88 23.03
N PHE A 341 -4.94 -6.28 23.01
CA PHE A 341 -5.65 -6.84 24.16
C PHE A 341 -6.09 -8.30 23.91
N LEU A 342 -5.33 -9.05 23.09
CA LEU A 342 -5.65 -10.43 22.75
C LEU A 342 -5.61 -11.32 23.99
N THR A 343 -6.67 -12.10 24.19
CA THR A 343 -6.77 -13.07 25.32
C THR A 343 -6.47 -14.51 24.89
N SER A 344 -6.62 -14.79 23.59
CA SER A 344 -6.26 -16.04 22.95
C SER A 344 -5.83 -15.77 21.52
N LEU A 345 -5.02 -16.66 20.96
CA LEU A 345 -4.57 -16.60 19.58
C LEU A 345 -4.30 -18.03 19.10
N ASN A 346 -4.85 -18.39 17.94
CA ASN A 346 -4.63 -19.68 17.31
C ASN A 346 -3.76 -19.48 16.06
N VAL A 347 -2.58 -20.10 16.06
CA VAL A 347 -1.60 -20.05 14.96
C VAL A 347 -1.40 -21.41 14.26
N SER A 348 -2.25 -22.40 14.56
CA SER A 348 -2.08 -23.79 14.10
C SER A 348 -2.14 -23.99 12.59
N LYS A 349 -2.71 -23.02 11.84
CA LYS A 349 -2.79 -23.05 10.37
C LYS A 349 -1.69 -22.25 9.69
N ASN A 350 -0.94 -21.44 10.43
CA ASN A 350 0.10 -20.57 9.91
C ASN A 350 1.46 -21.30 9.97
N VAL A 351 1.53 -22.49 9.36
CA VAL A 351 2.67 -23.42 9.45
C VAL A 351 3.95 -22.88 8.80
N LEU A 352 3.83 -21.81 8.00
CA LEU A 352 4.93 -21.14 7.33
C LEU A 352 5.53 -19.97 8.14
N LEU A 353 5.02 -19.69 9.35
CA LEU A 353 5.54 -18.60 10.18
C LEU A 353 7.03 -18.80 10.49
N LEU A 354 7.81 -17.77 10.16
CA LEU A 354 9.23 -17.59 10.47
C LEU A 354 9.39 -16.59 11.62
N ASP A 355 8.64 -15.49 11.58
CA ASP A 355 8.66 -14.42 12.58
C ASP A 355 7.29 -14.25 13.23
N PHE A 356 7.23 -14.38 14.56
CA PHE A 356 5.99 -14.26 15.31
C PHE A 356 6.18 -13.38 16.55
N TYR A 357 5.52 -12.22 16.53
CA TYR A 357 5.59 -11.22 17.59
C TYR A 357 4.19 -10.95 18.15
N CYS A 358 3.93 -11.49 19.35
CA CYS A 358 2.65 -11.34 20.06
C CYS A 358 2.81 -10.67 21.44
N TYR A 359 3.90 -9.95 21.64
CA TYR A 359 4.27 -9.27 22.87
C TYR A 359 3.22 -8.23 23.34
N THR A 360 3.18 -7.93 24.64
CA THR A 360 2.24 -6.95 25.22
C THR A 360 0.78 -7.25 24.85
N ASN A 361 0.29 -8.39 25.32
CA ASN A 361 -1.09 -8.84 25.16
C ASN A 361 -1.61 -9.40 26.49
N GLN A 362 -2.70 -10.18 26.47
CA GLN A 362 -3.29 -10.82 27.65
C GLN A 362 -3.38 -12.34 27.52
N LEU A 363 -2.51 -12.95 26.71
CA LEU A 363 -2.53 -14.38 26.42
C LEU A 363 -2.21 -15.19 27.69
N THR A 364 -3.03 -16.20 27.99
CA THR A 364 -2.83 -17.10 29.14
C THR A 364 -2.22 -18.44 28.74
N SER A 365 -2.36 -18.80 27.47
CA SER A 365 -1.82 -20.00 26.83
C SER A 365 -1.57 -19.71 25.36
N LEU A 366 -0.58 -20.37 24.77
CA LEU A 366 -0.22 -20.25 23.37
C LEU A 366 0.40 -21.57 22.90
N ASP A 367 -0.11 -22.12 21.80
CA ASP A 367 0.40 -23.34 21.18
C ASP A 367 1.10 -22.98 19.87
N VAL A 368 2.40 -23.25 19.81
CA VAL A 368 3.26 -23.02 18.63
C VAL A 368 3.77 -24.34 18.02
N SER A 369 3.18 -25.48 18.40
CA SER A 369 3.66 -26.82 18.01
C SER A 369 3.62 -27.09 16.50
N GLN A 370 2.75 -26.38 15.76
CA GLN A 370 2.61 -26.49 14.31
C GLN A 370 3.51 -25.52 13.53
N ASN A 371 4.08 -24.51 14.20
CA ASN A 371 4.90 -23.47 13.57
C ASN A 371 6.38 -23.92 13.54
N ILE A 372 6.64 -25.08 12.92
CA ILE A 372 7.92 -25.78 12.99
C ILE A 372 9.10 -24.99 12.37
N LEU A 373 8.80 -23.99 11.54
CA LEU A 373 9.77 -23.14 10.86
C LEU A 373 10.12 -21.86 11.65
N LEU A 374 9.54 -21.66 12.84
CA LEU A 374 9.68 -20.43 13.62
C LEU A 374 11.15 -20.16 13.97
N GLN A 375 11.59 -18.92 13.73
CA GLN A 375 12.96 -18.42 13.90
C GLN A 375 13.03 -17.30 14.93
N GLY A 376 12.24 -16.24 14.72
CA GLY A 376 12.07 -15.12 15.65
C GLY A 376 10.76 -15.26 16.42
N PHE A 377 10.82 -15.37 17.74
CA PHE A 377 9.62 -15.52 18.57
C PHE A 377 9.65 -14.60 19.80
N MET A 378 8.72 -13.65 19.86
CA MET A 378 8.53 -12.78 21.03
C MET A 378 7.10 -12.86 21.56
N CYS A 379 6.97 -13.39 22.78
CA CYS A 379 5.71 -13.52 23.51
C CYS A 379 5.76 -12.85 24.90
N ASN A 380 6.69 -11.91 25.09
CA ASN A 380 6.84 -11.17 26.34
C ASN A 380 5.62 -10.33 26.72
N ASP A 381 5.56 -9.88 27.97
CA ASP A 381 4.49 -9.02 28.49
C ASP A 381 3.09 -9.63 28.26
N ASN A 382 2.92 -10.87 28.70
CA ASN A 382 1.67 -11.63 28.60
C ASN A 382 1.32 -12.25 29.97
N LYS A 383 0.40 -13.22 29.99
CA LYS A 383 -0.02 -13.93 31.20
C LYS A 383 0.22 -15.43 31.07
N LEU A 384 1.17 -15.85 30.22
CA LEU A 384 1.45 -17.25 29.93
C LEU A 384 1.94 -17.98 31.17
N THR A 385 1.39 -19.17 31.42
CA THR A 385 1.79 -20.03 32.56
C THR A 385 2.73 -21.16 32.16
N ALA A 386 2.69 -21.53 30.88
CA ALA A 386 3.59 -22.47 30.23
C ALA A 386 3.75 -22.07 28.76
N ILE A 387 4.89 -22.47 28.18
CA ILE A 387 5.15 -22.36 26.74
C ILE A 387 6.05 -23.52 26.34
N ASP A 388 5.63 -24.29 25.33
CA ASP A 388 6.40 -25.40 24.78
C ASP A 388 6.96 -24.99 23.42
N VAL A 389 8.30 -24.91 23.33
CA VAL A 389 9.04 -24.60 22.11
C VAL A 389 9.78 -25.83 21.55
N SER A 390 9.48 -27.02 22.06
CA SER A 390 10.20 -28.26 21.71
C SER A 390 10.06 -28.69 20.25
N LYS A 391 9.06 -28.14 19.53
CA LYS A 391 8.78 -28.39 18.11
C LYS A 391 9.35 -27.33 17.17
N ASN A 392 10.07 -26.34 17.70
CA ASN A 392 10.54 -25.18 16.96
C ASN A 392 12.09 -25.13 16.97
N PRO A 393 12.78 -26.11 16.35
CA PRO A 393 14.23 -26.26 16.48
C PRO A 393 15.04 -25.11 15.86
N ASP A 394 14.40 -24.31 15.01
CA ASP A 394 15.04 -23.23 14.25
C ASP A 394 15.02 -21.87 14.96
N ILE A 395 14.41 -21.76 16.15
CA ILE A 395 14.39 -20.53 16.92
C ILE A 395 15.81 -20.08 17.25
N TYR A 396 16.16 -18.86 16.83
CA TYR A 396 17.41 -18.19 17.20
C TYR A 396 17.20 -17.08 18.23
N MET A 397 16.01 -16.47 18.24
CA MET A 397 15.62 -15.41 19.18
C MET A 397 14.32 -15.79 19.87
N PHE A 398 14.37 -15.94 21.20
CA PHE A 398 13.21 -16.26 22.03
C PHE A 398 13.06 -15.27 23.19
N ASP A 399 12.02 -14.45 23.14
CA ASP A 399 11.67 -13.54 24.23
C ASP A 399 10.35 -13.95 24.88
N CYS A 400 10.43 -14.36 26.15
CA CYS A 400 9.29 -14.72 26.98
C CYS A 400 9.28 -13.96 28.32
N LEU A 401 9.94 -12.79 28.36
CA LEU A 401 10.01 -11.95 29.54
C LEU A 401 8.62 -11.53 30.04
N ASP A 402 8.50 -11.14 31.31
CA ASP A 402 7.27 -10.59 31.89
C ASP A 402 6.03 -11.46 31.63
N ASN A 403 6.10 -12.70 32.11
CA ASN A 403 5.02 -13.69 32.05
C ASN A 403 4.82 -14.37 33.42
N LYS A 404 4.11 -15.51 33.46
CA LYS A 404 3.89 -16.33 34.66
C LYS A 404 4.45 -17.74 34.50
N LEU A 405 5.49 -17.90 33.68
CA LEU A 405 6.06 -19.20 33.37
C LEU A 405 6.68 -19.82 34.62
N THR A 406 6.43 -21.11 34.84
CA THR A 406 7.02 -21.88 35.95
C THR A 406 8.22 -22.70 35.52
N SER A 407 8.36 -22.93 34.22
CA SER A 407 9.52 -23.56 33.62
C SER A 407 9.74 -23.08 32.19
N VAL A 408 11.00 -23.10 31.75
CA VAL A 408 11.41 -22.91 30.35
C VAL A 408 12.43 -23.99 30.02
N ASP A 409 12.21 -24.68 28.91
CA ASP A 409 13.12 -25.72 28.41
C ASP A 409 13.45 -25.45 26.93
N ILE A 410 14.72 -25.14 26.67
CA ILE A 410 15.22 -24.88 25.32
C ILE A 410 16.15 -26.00 24.81
N SER A 411 16.13 -27.18 25.44
CA SER A 411 17.01 -28.30 25.06
C SER A 411 16.80 -28.82 23.63
N LYS A 412 15.68 -28.46 23.00
CA LYS A 412 15.35 -28.79 21.60
C LYS A 412 15.56 -27.63 20.63
N ASN A 413 16.14 -26.52 21.09
CA ASN A 413 16.34 -25.29 20.31
C ASN A 413 17.84 -24.98 20.21
N PRO A 414 18.62 -25.76 19.43
CA PRO A 414 20.07 -25.66 19.36
C PRO A 414 20.57 -24.39 18.63
N LYS A 415 19.68 -23.59 18.05
CA LYS A 415 20.02 -22.36 17.32
C LYS A 415 19.88 -21.08 18.15
N ILE A 416 19.34 -21.15 19.36
CA ILE A 416 19.14 -19.96 20.21
C ILE A 416 20.47 -19.24 20.45
N THR A 417 20.48 -17.95 20.09
CA THR A 417 21.54 -16.97 20.37
C THR A 417 21.02 -15.82 21.24
N GLU A 418 19.71 -15.57 21.28
CA GLU A 418 19.09 -14.53 22.09
C GLU A 418 17.95 -15.14 22.93
N LEU A 419 18.01 -14.97 24.26
CA LEU A 419 17.01 -15.52 25.19
C LEU A 419 16.70 -14.56 26.34
N ALA A 420 15.48 -14.03 26.38
CA ALA A 420 14.96 -13.29 27.52
C ALA A 420 13.86 -14.10 28.23
N CYS A 421 14.05 -14.36 29.53
CA CYS A 421 13.07 -15.06 30.37
C CYS A 421 13.04 -14.53 31.81
N GLU A 422 13.47 -13.28 32.01
CA GLU A 422 13.33 -12.57 33.28
C GLU A 422 11.87 -12.30 33.64
N ASN A 423 11.65 -11.89 34.90
CA ASN A 423 10.35 -11.51 35.44
C ASN A 423 9.27 -12.59 35.23
N ASN A 424 9.59 -13.82 35.60
CA ASN A 424 8.69 -14.96 35.54
C ASN A 424 8.57 -15.61 36.94
N GLN A 425 7.99 -16.81 37.00
CA GLN A 425 7.86 -17.59 38.23
C GLN A 425 8.67 -18.89 38.12
N LEU A 426 9.80 -18.86 37.41
CA LEU A 426 10.56 -20.05 37.07
C LEU A 426 11.01 -20.79 38.34
N THR A 427 10.80 -22.10 38.33
CA THR A 427 11.37 -23.05 39.29
C THR A 427 12.41 -23.95 38.63
N TYR A 428 12.35 -24.05 37.30
CA TYR A 428 13.22 -24.84 36.46
C TYR A 428 13.55 -24.07 35.17
N LEU A 429 14.83 -24.03 34.80
CA LEU A 429 15.29 -23.47 33.54
C LEU A 429 16.30 -24.42 32.92
N ASN A 430 16.00 -24.94 31.73
CA ASN A 430 16.91 -25.81 30.99
C ASN A 430 17.47 -25.09 29.78
N LEU A 431 18.73 -24.69 29.87
CA LEU A 431 19.49 -24.04 28.81
C LEU A 431 20.36 -25.04 28.04
N LYS A 432 20.43 -26.31 28.42
CA LYS A 432 21.35 -27.31 27.87
C LYS A 432 20.95 -27.72 26.45
N ASN A 433 21.32 -26.90 25.48
CA ASN A 433 20.96 -27.02 24.08
C ASN A 433 22.17 -27.25 23.15
N GLY A 434 23.37 -27.41 23.71
CA GLY A 434 24.63 -27.54 22.96
C GLY A 434 25.13 -26.24 22.33
N ASN A 435 24.51 -25.09 22.62
CA ASN A 435 24.82 -23.80 22.00
C ASN A 435 25.07 -22.67 23.01
N ASN A 436 25.23 -22.99 24.32
CA ASN A 436 25.45 -22.00 25.38
C ASN A 436 26.58 -21.00 25.09
N THR A 437 27.65 -21.40 24.41
CA THR A 437 28.77 -20.48 24.09
C THR A 437 28.43 -19.41 23.06
N LYS A 438 27.31 -19.53 22.35
CA LYS A 438 26.86 -18.58 21.33
C LYS A 438 25.70 -17.69 21.77
N ILE A 439 25.20 -17.86 23.00
CA ILE A 439 24.14 -17.01 23.53
C ILE A 439 24.73 -15.63 23.85
N GLU A 440 24.21 -14.59 23.20
CA GLU A 440 24.66 -13.21 23.29
C GLU A 440 24.19 -12.53 24.58
N LEU A 441 25.13 -11.93 25.32
CA LEU A 441 24.84 -11.35 26.64
C LEU A 441 24.04 -10.05 26.60
N GLY A 442 24.02 -9.34 25.45
CA GLY A 442 23.34 -8.06 25.32
C GLY A 442 21.82 -8.16 25.43
N PHE A 443 21.28 -9.32 25.08
CA PHE A 443 19.84 -9.59 24.97
C PHE A 443 19.40 -10.78 25.84
N THR A 444 20.27 -11.26 26.73
CA THR A 444 20.01 -12.47 27.53
C THR A 444 19.98 -12.19 29.03
N ASN A 445 18.88 -12.55 29.68
CA ASN A 445 18.69 -12.37 31.12
C ASN A 445 17.70 -13.38 31.71
N PHE A 446 17.98 -13.86 32.92
CA PHE A 446 17.20 -14.88 33.64
C PHE A 446 16.80 -14.42 35.06
N ARG A 447 17.00 -13.14 35.38
CA ARG A 447 16.73 -12.55 36.71
C ARG A 447 15.26 -12.45 37.05
N ASN A 448 14.99 -12.08 38.30
CA ASN A 448 13.65 -11.80 38.82
C ASN A 448 12.74 -13.04 38.71
N ASN A 449 13.34 -14.20 38.93
CA ASN A 449 12.72 -15.50 39.08
C ASN A 449 13.05 -16.03 40.50
N PRO A 450 12.43 -15.48 41.56
CA PRO A 450 12.85 -15.72 42.94
C PRO A 450 12.76 -17.19 43.40
N ASN A 451 11.98 -18.02 42.70
CA ASN A 451 11.83 -19.45 42.98
C ASN A 451 12.81 -20.33 42.19
N LEU A 452 13.62 -19.74 41.31
CA LEU A 452 14.56 -20.46 40.47
C LEU A 452 15.80 -20.82 41.29
N THR A 453 16.01 -22.11 41.51
CA THR A 453 17.15 -22.62 42.30
C THR A 453 18.17 -23.33 41.43
N CYS A 454 17.77 -23.86 40.27
CA CYS A 454 18.63 -24.63 39.39
C CYS A 454 18.43 -24.23 37.93
N ILE A 455 19.54 -23.95 37.25
CA ILE A 455 19.62 -23.67 35.82
C ILE A 455 20.50 -24.74 35.19
N GLU A 456 19.93 -25.59 34.33
CA GLU A 456 20.64 -26.66 33.65
C GLU A 456 21.38 -26.09 32.43
N VAL A 457 22.69 -26.34 32.32
CA VAL A 457 23.56 -25.75 31.29
C VAL A 457 24.48 -26.80 30.66
N ASP A 458 25.07 -26.46 29.50
CA ASP A 458 26.05 -27.31 28.80
C ASP A 458 27.38 -27.40 29.57
N ASP A 459 27.88 -26.25 30.06
CA ASP A 459 29.15 -26.14 30.80
C ASP A 459 29.00 -25.17 31.98
N VAL A 460 29.03 -25.74 33.19
CA VAL A 460 28.87 -24.99 34.45
C VAL A 460 30.00 -23.97 34.68
N ALA A 461 31.23 -24.29 34.29
CA ALA A 461 32.37 -23.39 34.48
C ALA A 461 32.26 -22.18 33.55
N TYR A 462 31.90 -22.42 32.28
CA TYR A 462 31.60 -21.37 31.31
C TYR A 462 30.47 -20.45 31.81
N SER A 463 29.33 -21.02 32.21
CA SER A 463 28.17 -20.24 32.67
C SER A 463 28.49 -19.43 33.92
N ASN A 464 29.24 -19.97 34.89
CA ASN A 464 29.68 -19.18 36.05
C ASN A 464 30.64 -18.05 35.67
N ALA A 465 31.48 -18.23 34.65
CA ALA A 465 32.42 -17.20 34.21
C ALA A 465 31.77 -16.10 33.37
N LYS A 466 30.79 -16.44 32.52
CA LYS A 466 30.18 -15.52 31.55
C LYS A 466 28.81 -14.98 31.97
N TRP A 467 28.06 -15.74 32.77
CA TRP A 467 26.67 -15.46 33.11
C TRP A 467 26.44 -15.19 34.60
N MET A 468 27.51 -14.97 35.38
CA MET A 468 27.43 -14.70 36.83
C MET A 468 26.40 -13.62 37.18
N ASN A 469 26.29 -12.60 36.32
CA ASN A 469 25.45 -11.43 36.50
C ASN A 469 24.25 -11.45 35.54
N ILE A 470 23.61 -12.58 35.28
CA ILE A 470 22.32 -12.64 34.55
C ILE A 470 21.31 -13.63 35.14
N LYS A 471 21.49 -14.04 36.40
CA LYS A 471 20.55 -14.87 37.17
C LYS A 471 20.34 -14.30 38.57
N ASP A 472 19.31 -14.78 39.26
CA ASP A 472 19.11 -14.48 40.68
C ASP A 472 20.19 -15.13 41.57
N ALA A 473 20.38 -14.56 42.76
CA ALA A 473 21.38 -15.05 43.71
C ALA A 473 21.08 -16.48 44.20
N ALA A 474 19.79 -16.85 44.30
CA ALA A 474 19.34 -18.17 44.75
C ALA A 474 19.52 -19.27 43.69
N ALA A 475 19.63 -18.90 42.41
CA ALA A 475 19.80 -19.85 41.31
C ALA A 475 21.26 -20.31 41.20
N ALA A 476 21.49 -21.58 40.88
CA ALA A 476 22.81 -22.13 40.58
C ALA A 476 22.83 -22.78 39.18
N TYR A 477 23.94 -22.60 38.45
CA TYR A 477 24.19 -23.34 37.21
C TYR A 477 24.61 -24.78 37.55
N SER A 478 24.01 -25.76 36.88
CA SER A 478 24.28 -27.18 37.10
C SER A 478 24.29 -27.95 35.77
N ALA A 479 25.03 -29.06 35.72
CA ALA A 479 25.00 -29.97 34.57
C ALA A 479 23.73 -30.83 34.50
N THR A 480 23.04 -30.95 35.65
CA THR A 480 21.78 -31.67 35.84
C THR A 480 20.97 -31.01 36.95
N CYS A 481 19.69 -30.74 36.72
CA CYS A 481 18.78 -30.23 37.76
C CYS A 481 17.83 -31.33 38.22
N THR A 482 17.83 -31.63 39.52
CA THR A 482 16.89 -32.61 40.09
C THR A 482 15.48 -32.01 40.12
N LYS A 483 14.63 -32.39 39.17
CA LYS A 483 13.20 -32.02 39.21
C LYS A 483 12.55 -32.70 40.42
N LEU A 484 12.27 -31.97 41.49
CA LEU A 484 11.44 -32.42 42.62
C LEU A 484 9.93 -32.32 42.28
N GLY A 485 9.56 -32.63 41.03
CA GLY A 485 8.16 -32.76 40.61
C GLY A 485 7.75 -34.23 40.65
N LEU A 486 6.49 -34.50 41.02
CA LEU A 486 5.85 -35.72 40.53
C LEU A 486 6.00 -35.68 39.00
N ALA A 487 6.51 -36.75 38.39
CA ALA A 487 6.57 -36.85 36.93
C ALA A 487 5.21 -36.43 36.36
N ASP A 488 5.21 -35.61 35.30
CA ASP A 488 3.97 -35.27 34.57
C ASP A 488 3.16 -36.54 34.41
N SER A 489 1.91 -36.50 34.87
CA SER A 489 1.07 -37.68 34.91
C SER A 489 0.99 -38.21 33.48
N VAL A 490 1.42 -39.46 33.25
CA VAL A 490 1.37 -40.09 31.91
C VAL A 490 -0.05 -40.00 31.31
N PHE A 491 -1.07 -39.82 32.17
CA PHE A 491 -2.47 -39.60 31.82
C PHE A 491 -2.84 -38.25 31.20
N ASP A 492 -1.94 -37.25 31.22
CA ASP A 492 -2.16 -35.96 30.58
C ASP A 492 -1.99 -36.04 29.05
N GLN A 493 -1.26 -37.06 28.56
CA GLN A 493 -1.12 -37.34 27.12
C GLN A 493 -2.33 -38.11 26.54
N ALA A 494 -3.21 -38.64 27.38
CA ALA A 494 -4.34 -39.47 26.94
C ALA A 494 -5.43 -38.65 26.23
N VAL A 495 -5.66 -38.94 24.94
CA VAL A 495 -6.76 -38.35 24.15
C VAL A 495 -7.92 -39.33 24.11
N VAL A 496 -9.11 -38.89 24.54
CA VAL A 496 -10.29 -39.76 24.67
C VAL A 496 -11.44 -39.26 23.81
N TYR A 497 -11.82 -40.01 22.78
CA TYR A 497 -12.78 -39.58 21.75
C TYR A 497 -13.50 -40.76 21.09
N PRO A 498 -14.66 -40.57 20.43
CA PRO A 498 -15.47 -39.36 20.48
C PRO A 498 -16.11 -39.19 21.87
N ASN A 499 -16.34 -37.95 22.27
CA ASN A 499 -17.09 -37.61 23.47
C ASN A 499 -17.91 -36.34 23.20
N PRO A 500 -19.24 -36.41 23.01
CA PRO A 500 -20.11 -37.57 23.24
C PRO A 500 -19.86 -38.78 22.31
N THR A 501 -20.20 -39.99 22.78
CA THR A 501 -20.05 -41.26 22.04
C THR A 501 -21.40 -41.98 21.88
N LYS A 502 -21.53 -42.82 20.85
CA LYS A 502 -22.66 -43.75 20.64
C LYS A 502 -22.42 -45.16 21.22
N GLY A 503 -21.31 -45.35 21.94
CA GLY A 503 -20.99 -46.63 22.56
C GLY A 503 -19.56 -47.14 22.34
N GLU A 504 -18.72 -46.42 21.60
CA GLU A 504 -17.30 -46.75 21.44
C GLU A 504 -16.43 -45.51 21.68
N VAL A 505 -15.35 -45.68 22.43
CA VAL A 505 -14.44 -44.61 22.83
C VAL A 505 -13.01 -45.08 22.58
N SER A 506 -12.30 -44.40 21.70
CA SER A 506 -10.85 -44.51 21.53
C SER A 506 -10.11 -43.73 22.62
N ILE A 507 -9.01 -44.31 23.07
CA ILE A 507 -8.09 -43.78 24.07
C ILE A 507 -6.70 -43.90 23.47
N ASP A 508 -6.16 -42.78 23.03
CA ASP A 508 -4.93 -42.72 22.25
C ASP A 508 -3.80 -42.05 23.04
N ASN A 509 -2.57 -42.32 22.59
CA ASN A 509 -1.32 -41.78 23.12
C ASN A 509 -1.03 -42.17 24.58
N ILE A 510 -1.56 -43.30 25.05
CA ILE A 510 -1.28 -43.78 26.40
C ILE A 510 -1.30 -45.31 26.53
N SER A 511 -0.28 -45.86 27.19
CA SER A 511 -0.26 -47.25 27.65
C SER A 511 -1.12 -47.38 28.91
N ILE A 512 -2.11 -48.27 28.89
CA ILE A 512 -2.99 -48.56 30.02
C ILE A 512 -3.29 -50.06 30.10
N GLU A 513 -3.35 -50.58 31.32
CA GLU A 513 -3.61 -52.01 31.59
C GLU A 513 -5.11 -52.28 31.68
N LYS A 514 -5.89 -51.32 32.17
CA LYS A 514 -7.34 -51.46 32.27
C LYS A 514 -8.06 -50.11 32.30
N ALA A 515 -9.33 -50.14 31.92
CA ALA A 515 -10.26 -49.05 32.09
C ALA A 515 -11.47 -49.51 32.93
N THR A 516 -11.86 -48.70 33.92
CA THR A 516 -13.06 -48.94 34.74
C THR A 516 -14.05 -47.80 34.58
N VAL A 517 -15.31 -48.14 34.32
CA VAL A 517 -16.37 -47.16 34.02
C VAL A 517 -17.33 -47.10 35.21
N TYR A 518 -17.60 -45.89 35.69
CA TYR A 518 -18.51 -45.62 36.80
C TYR A 518 -19.67 -44.73 36.35
N ASN A 519 -20.85 -44.94 36.92
CA ASN A 519 -21.98 -44.01 36.75
C ASN A 519 -21.83 -42.78 37.69
N THR A 520 -22.72 -41.80 37.56
CA THR A 520 -22.69 -40.57 38.39
C THR A 520 -22.93 -40.81 39.88
N SER A 521 -23.48 -41.97 40.26
CA SER A 521 -23.62 -42.38 41.66
C SER A 521 -22.36 -43.07 42.22
N GLY A 522 -21.29 -43.16 41.44
CA GLY A 522 -20.04 -43.82 41.83
C GLY A 522 -20.07 -45.34 41.80
N GLN A 523 -21.10 -45.95 41.19
CA GLN A 523 -21.17 -47.40 41.05
C GLN A 523 -20.35 -47.85 39.83
N LEU A 524 -19.50 -48.86 40.02
CA LEU A 524 -18.75 -49.50 38.94
C LEU A 524 -19.74 -50.22 38.02
N VAL A 525 -19.79 -49.84 36.75
CA VAL A 525 -20.70 -50.43 35.75
C VAL A 525 -19.98 -51.30 34.72
N LYS A 526 -18.67 -51.10 34.50
CA LYS A 526 -17.89 -51.90 33.56
C LYS A 526 -16.40 -51.91 33.90
N THR A 527 -15.73 -53.03 33.65
CA THR A 527 -14.26 -53.15 33.71
C THR A 527 -13.77 -53.78 32.42
N ILE A 528 -12.72 -53.19 31.84
CA ILE A 528 -12.18 -53.56 30.54
C ILE A 528 -10.67 -53.73 30.72
N GLN A 529 -10.16 -54.92 30.42
CA GLN A 529 -8.73 -55.19 30.38
C GLN A 529 -8.18 -54.77 29.02
N LEU A 530 -7.03 -54.11 29.01
CA LEU A 530 -6.38 -53.55 27.82
C LEU A 530 -4.94 -54.06 27.76
N ASP A 531 -4.38 -54.10 26.55
CA ASP A 531 -2.99 -54.49 26.36
C ASP A 531 -2.09 -53.28 26.63
N ALA A 532 -1.33 -53.33 27.73
CA ALA A 532 -0.40 -52.28 28.10
C ALA A 532 0.72 -52.07 27.08
N ALA A 533 0.97 -53.01 26.15
CA ALA A 533 1.90 -52.81 25.06
C ALA A 533 1.34 -51.87 23.96
N ASN A 534 0.03 -51.62 23.94
CA ASN A 534 -0.63 -50.76 22.96
C ASN A 534 -0.95 -49.38 23.56
N THR A 535 -0.56 -48.32 22.85
CA THR A 535 -0.83 -46.92 23.25
C THR A 535 -2.15 -46.38 22.72
N ASN A 536 -2.82 -47.11 21.82
CA ASN A 536 -4.10 -46.71 21.21
C ASN A 536 -5.11 -47.83 21.40
N ASN A 537 -6.05 -47.63 22.31
CA ASN A 537 -7.01 -48.64 22.74
C ASN A 537 -8.44 -48.19 22.47
N THR A 538 -9.34 -49.13 22.23
CA THR A 538 -10.78 -48.83 22.09
C THR A 538 -11.56 -49.51 23.20
N VAL A 539 -12.43 -48.73 23.83
CA VAL A 539 -13.32 -49.13 24.90
C VAL A 539 -14.76 -49.10 24.39
N SER A 540 -15.42 -50.26 24.42
CA SER A 540 -16.85 -50.36 24.13
C SER A 540 -17.69 -50.14 25.38
N LEU A 541 -18.58 -49.17 25.34
CA LEU A 541 -19.64 -48.88 26.31
C LEU A 541 -21.00 -49.45 25.90
N ALA A 542 -21.04 -50.30 24.86
CA ALA A 542 -22.27 -50.97 24.42
C ALA A 542 -22.97 -51.68 25.58
N GLY A 543 -24.30 -51.53 25.63
CA GLY A 543 -25.18 -52.09 26.66
C GLY A 543 -25.42 -51.19 27.87
N LEU A 544 -24.74 -50.05 28.00
CA LEU A 544 -25.01 -49.07 29.05
C LEU A 544 -26.13 -48.09 28.63
N PRO A 545 -27.02 -47.68 29.55
CA PRO A 545 -28.01 -46.63 29.27
C PRO A 545 -27.36 -45.30 28.90
N LYS A 546 -28.06 -44.48 28.12
CA LYS A 546 -27.64 -43.10 27.81
C LYS A 546 -27.42 -42.31 29.10
N GLY A 547 -26.34 -41.53 29.17
CA GLY A 547 -26.01 -40.77 30.37
C GLY A 547 -24.53 -40.38 30.50
N ILE A 548 -24.19 -39.80 31.64
CA ILE A 548 -22.82 -39.40 31.98
C ILE A 548 -22.13 -40.54 32.74
N TYR A 549 -20.90 -40.85 32.33
CA TYR A 549 -20.03 -41.83 32.95
C TYR A 549 -18.66 -41.24 33.23
N TYR A 550 -17.94 -41.83 34.18
CA TYR A 550 -16.54 -41.54 34.43
C TYR A 550 -15.70 -42.77 34.11
N ILE A 551 -14.82 -42.66 33.13
CA ILE A 551 -13.87 -43.72 32.78
C ILE A 551 -12.54 -43.44 33.50
N TYR A 552 -12.13 -44.37 34.35
CA TYR A 552 -10.83 -44.37 35.01
C TYR A 552 -9.86 -45.19 34.18
N LEU A 553 -8.84 -44.52 33.66
CA LEU A 553 -7.71 -45.10 32.96
C LEU A 553 -6.68 -45.52 34.00
N ILE A 554 -6.22 -46.77 33.98
CA ILE A 554 -5.37 -47.33 35.03
C ILE A 554 -4.15 -48.02 34.41
N ASN A 555 -2.98 -47.74 34.97
CA ASN A 555 -1.72 -48.40 34.66
C ASN A 555 -0.93 -48.55 35.97
N GLN A 556 -0.65 -49.78 36.40
CA GLN A 556 -0.02 -50.08 37.70
C GLN A 556 -0.78 -49.41 38.87
N ASP A 557 -0.09 -48.62 39.69
CA ASP A 557 -0.63 -47.95 40.87
C ASP A 557 -1.24 -46.57 40.57
N ALA A 558 -1.27 -46.15 39.30
CA ALA A 558 -1.72 -44.82 38.89
C ALA A 558 -3.03 -44.87 38.11
N ALA A 559 -3.90 -43.89 38.35
CA ALA A 559 -5.21 -43.79 37.70
C ALA A 559 -5.61 -42.34 37.40
N SER A 560 -6.33 -42.13 36.30
CA SER A 560 -6.92 -40.83 35.93
C SER A 560 -8.34 -40.98 35.41
N ALA A 561 -9.22 -40.08 35.82
CA ALA A 561 -10.63 -40.11 35.43
C ALA A 561 -10.91 -39.13 34.28
N LYS A 562 -11.64 -39.59 33.26
CA LYS A 562 -12.18 -38.76 32.17
C LYS A 562 -13.70 -38.89 32.16
N LYS A 563 -14.40 -37.78 31.95
CA LYS A 563 -15.86 -37.76 31.84
C LYS A 563 -16.27 -38.15 30.41
N ILE A 564 -17.22 -39.07 30.26
CA ILE A 564 -17.78 -39.52 28.98
C ILE A 564 -19.30 -39.29 28.98
N ILE A 565 -19.82 -38.82 27.85
CA ILE A 565 -21.25 -38.68 27.58
C ILE A 565 -21.64 -39.76 26.56
N LEU A 566 -22.53 -40.67 26.96
CA LEU A 566 -23.07 -41.73 26.09
C LEU A 566 -24.46 -41.33 25.59
N GLU A 567 -24.60 -41.22 24.27
CA GLU A 567 -25.81 -40.76 23.57
C GLU A 567 -26.67 -41.85 22.94
#